data_AF-A0A6Y4R5C6-F1
#
_entry.id   AF-A0A6Y4R5C6-F1
#
_cell.length_a   1.000
_cell.length_b   1.000
_cell.length_c   1.000
_cell.angle_alpha   90.00
_cell.angle_beta   90.00
_cell.angle_gamma   90.00
#
_symmetry.space_group_name_H-M   'P 1'
#
loop_
_entity.id
_entity.type
_entity.pdbx_description
1 polymer ?
#
loop_
_entity_poly.entity_id
_entity_poly.type
_entity_poly.pdbx_seq_one_letter_code
_entity_poly.pdbx_strand_id
1 'polypeptide(L)'
;RFGFGLRASYSRSAGRLSVLSLLATLSTIVLWLIGYHAENTGLHLRYQANSIKSRRVISYLTLAENVLRHSPLILKRTALDVVLHHLARTYRSMVLVY
;
A
#
# COMPACT_ATOMS: atom_id res chain seq x y z
N ARG A 1 10.80 -10.36 12.12
CA ARG A 1 9.84 -10.35 13.26
C ARG A 1 8.49 -10.79 12.71
N PHE A 2 7.81 -11.75 13.34
CA PHE A 2 6.57 -12.33 12.83
C PHE A 2 5.34 -11.78 13.59
N GLY A 3 4.19 -11.69 12.91
CA GLY A 3 2.91 -11.23 13.48
C GLY A 3 2.70 -9.71 13.51
N PHE A 4 1.57 -9.26 14.07
CA PHE A 4 1.15 -7.85 14.13
C PHE A 4 2.03 -6.91 14.97
N GLY A 5 3.07 -7.43 15.61
CA GLY A 5 4.00 -6.59 16.38
C GLY A 5 3.36 -5.89 17.58
N LEU A 6 2.25 -6.39 18.14
CA LEU A 6 1.51 -5.74 19.23
C LEU A 6 2.38 -5.45 20.47
N ARG A 7 3.40 -6.28 20.72
CA ARG A 7 4.39 -6.02 21.80
C ARG A 7 5.20 -4.74 21.57
N ALA A 8 5.41 -4.33 20.32
CA ALA A 8 6.07 -3.07 19.95
C ALA A 8 5.19 -1.83 20.20
N SER A 9 3.89 -2.01 20.44
CA SER A 9 3.00 -0.90 20.78
C SER A 9 3.23 -0.37 22.19
N TYR A 10 3.90 -1.14 23.06
CA TYR A 10 4.06 -0.87 24.50
C TYR A 10 2.75 -0.53 25.23
N SER A 11 1.60 -0.95 24.68
CA SER A 11 0.30 -0.65 25.26
C SER A 11 -0.05 -1.61 26.38
N ARG A 12 -0.58 -1.08 27.47
CA ARG A 12 -1.10 -1.85 28.61
C ARG A 12 -2.63 -1.76 28.75
N SER A 13 -3.30 -1.02 27.87
CA SER A 13 -4.77 -0.87 27.87
C SER A 13 -5.37 -1.26 26.52
N ALA A 14 -6.57 -1.86 26.59
CA ALA A 14 -7.34 -2.24 25.42
C ALA A 14 -7.71 -1.02 24.57
N GLY A 15 -8.16 0.08 25.19
CA GLY A 15 -8.54 1.30 24.48
C GLY A 15 -7.41 1.89 23.62
N ARG A 16 -6.18 1.97 24.17
CA ARG A 16 -5.02 2.44 23.39
C ARG A 16 -4.66 1.45 22.27
N LEU A 17 -4.80 0.14 22.52
CA LEU A 17 -4.55 -0.87 21.48
C LEU A 17 -5.57 -0.75 20.34
N SER A 18 -6.85 -0.49 20.63
CA SER A 18 -7.89 -0.26 19.63
C SER A 18 -7.59 0.95 18.73
N VAL A 19 -7.18 2.08 19.32
CA VAL A 19 -6.79 3.28 18.55
C VAL A 19 -5.57 3.00 17.67
N LEU A 20 -4.55 2.31 18.20
CA LEU A 20 -3.37 1.95 17.43
C LEU A 20 -3.70 0.96 16.29
N SER A 21 -4.60 0.01 16.53
CA SER A 21 -5.09 -0.89 15.49
C SER A 21 -5.82 -0.13 14.38
N LEU A 22 -6.66 0.85 14.73
CA LEU A 22 -7.33 1.72 13.75
C LEU A 22 -6.31 2.53 12.93
N LEU A 23 -5.32 3.14 13.59
CA LEU A 23 -4.26 3.87 12.88
C LEU A 23 -3.45 2.96 11.97
N ALA A 24 -3.16 1.74 12.42
CA ALA A 24 -2.44 0.74 11.63
C ALA A 24 -3.26 0.30 10.42
N THR A 25 -4.58 0.08 10.56
CA THR A 25 -5.43 -0.31 9.42
C THR A 25 -5.55 0.82 8.40
N LEU A 26 -5.79 2.06 8.85
CA LEU A 26 -5.84 3.24 7.96
C LEU A 26 -4.51 3.43 7.23
N SER A 27 -3.38 3.35 7.94
CA SER A 27 -2.05 3.44 7.32
C SER A 27 -1.81 2.33 6.30
N THR A 28 -2.26 1.10 6.62
CA THR A 28 -2.17 -0.06 5.71
C THR A 28 -2.97 0.18 4.42
N ILE A 29 -4.18 0.73 4.52
CA ILE A 29 -5.03 1.07 3.36
C ILE A 29 -4.34 2.12 2.49
N VAL A 30 -3.80 3.18 3.10
CA VAL A 30 -3.09 4.25 2.38
C VAL A 30 -1.85 3.70 1.67
N LEU A 31 -1.02 2.91 2.35
CA LEU A 31 0.14 2.26 1.74
C LEU A 31 -0.25 1.32 0.60
N TRP A 32 -1.35 0.58 0.76
CA TRP A 32 -1.85 -0.30 -0.30
C TRP A 32 -2.24 0.49 -1.55
N LEU A 33 -2.97 1.61 -1.40
CA LEU A 33 -3.36 2.48 -2.51
C LEU A 33 -2.16 3.09 -3.23
N ILE A 34 -1.14 3.52 -2.48
CA ILE A 34 0.11 4.05 -3.04
C ILE A 34 0.85 2.96 -3.82
N GLY A 35 0.95 1.75 -3.26
CA GLY A 35 1.58 0.62 -3.92
C GLY A 35 0.85 0.21 -5.19
N TYR A 36 -0.49 0.22 -5.18
CA TYR A 36 -1.32 -0.02 -6.35
C TYR A 36 -1.07 1.02 -7.43
N HIS A 37 -1.06 2.31 -7.07
CA HIS A 37 -0.73 3.37 -8.02
C HIS A 37 0.68 3.21 -8.60
N ALA A 38 1.68 2.94 -7.76
CA ALA A 38 3.06 2.72 -8.20
C ALA A 38 3.23 1.50 -9.10
N GLU A 39 2.40 0.46 -8.94
CA GLU A 39 2.38 -0.66 -9.88
C GLU A 39 1.82 -0.23 -11.24
N ASN A 40 0.67 0.44 -11.24
CA ASN A 40 0.00 0.91 -12.47
C ASN A 40 0.86 1.92 -13.26
N THR A 41 1.68 2.73 -12.59
CA THR A 41 2.62 3.64 -13.27
C THR A 41 3.94 2.97 -13.65
N GLY A 42 4.09 1.65 -13.44
CA GLY A 42 5.29 0.89 -13.77
C GLY A 42 6.48 1.11 -12.83
N LEU A 43 6.34 1.92 -11.77
CA LEU A 43 7.43 2.21 -10.82
C LEU A 43 7.94 0.95 -10.11
N HIS A 44 7.06 -0.04 -9.92
CA HIS A 44 7.40 -1.31 -9.29
C HIS A 44 8.61 -2.02 -9.92
N LEU A 45 8.84 -1.85 -11.23
CA LEU A 45 9.96 -2.47 -11.95
C LEU A 45 11.33 -1.96 -11.49
N ARG A 46 11.40 -0.71 -11.01
CA ARG A 46 12.63 -0.08 -10.49
C ARG A 46 13.01 -0.60 -9.10
N TYR A 47 12.03 -1.07 -8.34
CA TYR A 47 12.22 -1.63 -6.99
C TYR A 47 12.39 -3.15 -6.99
N GLN A 48 12.34 -3.78 -8.17
CA GLN A 48 12.58 -5.21 -8.34
C GLN A 48 14.02 -5.46 -8.77
N ALA A 49 14.78 -6.14 -7.90
CA ALA A 49 16.13 -6.62 -8.24
C ALA A 49 16.10 -7.80 -9.23
N ASN A 50 14.98 -8.52 -9.33
CA ASN A 50 14.85 -9.68 -10.20
C ASN A 50 14.73 -9.27 -11.69
N SER A 51 15.22 -10.15 -12.57
CA SER A 51 15.12 -10.02 -14.04
C SER A 51 13.69 -10.19 -14.58
N ILE A 52 12.78 -10.76 -13.78
CA ILE A 52 11.36 -10.91 -14.13
C ILE A 52 10.68 -9.54 -14.05
N LYS A 53 10.19 -9.04 -15.19
CA LYS A 53 9.47 -7.76 -15.31
C LYS A 53 8.00 -7.93 -15.75
N SER A 54 7.55 -9.17 -15.95
CA SER A 54 6.19 -9.48 -16.41
C SER A 54 5.14 -9.43 -15.29
N ARG A 55 5.56 -9.39 -14.03
CA ARG A 55 4.66 -9.41 -12.87
C ARG A 55 5.25 -8.69 -11.67
N ARG A 56 4.36 -8.27 -10.77
CA ARG A 56 4.76 -7.79 -9.45
C ARG A 56 5.24 -8.94 -8.57
N VAL A 57 6.45 -8.77 -8.03
CA VAL A 57 7.10 -9.69 -7.09
C VAL A 57 6.99 -9.19 -5.64
N ILE A 58 7.06 -7.87 -5.42
CA ILE A 58 7.00 -7.27 -4.08
C ILE A 58 5.57 -6.87 -3.72
N SER A 59 5.19 -6.99 -2.44
CA SER A 59 3.86 -6.58 -1.98
C SER A 59 3.63 -5.08 -2.18
N TYR A 60 2.37 -4.63 -2.28
CA TYR A 60 2.07 -3.19 -2.37
C TYR A 60 2.58 -2.42 -1.16
N LEU A 61 2.50 -3.00 0.04
CA LEU A 61 2.99 -2.37 1.27
C LEU A 61 4.50 -2.11 1.18
N THR A 62 5.27 -3.14 0.82
CA THR A 62 6.73 -3.02 0.67
C THR A 62 7.11 -2.07 -0.46
N LEU A 63 6.39 -2.12 -1.58
CA LEU A 63 6.60 -1.20 -2.70
C LEU A 63 6.34 0.25 -2.27
N ALA A 64 5.21 0.51 -1.62
CA ALA A 64 4.84 1.84 -1.16
C ALA A 64 5.86 2.37 -0.14
N GLU A 65 6.28 1.57 0.83
CA GLU A 65 7.34 1.95 1.77
C GLU A 65 8.62 2.35 1.04
N ASN A 66 9.07 1.56 0.08
CA ASN A 66 10.27 1.87 -0.69
C ASN A 66 10.11 3.14 -1.52
N VAL A 67 8.96 3.33 -2.16
CA VAL A 67 8.63 4.55 -2.92
C VAL A 67 8.64 5.77 -2.01
N LEU A 68 8.03 5.70 -0.83
CA LEU A 68 7.99 6.79 0.14
C LEU A 68 9.37 7.12 0.71
N ARG A 69 10.22 6.11 0.94
CA ARG A 69 11.60 6.31 1.39
C ARG A 69 12.42 7.09 0.36
N HIS A 70 12.24 6.81 -0.94
CA HIS A 70 12.98 7.48 -2.02
C HIS A 70 12.34 8.79 -2.48
N SER A 71 11.03 8.96 -2.31
CA SER A 71 10.27 10.09 -2.83
C SER A 71 9.06 10.41 -1.95
N PRO A 72 9.26 11.00 -0.76
CA PRO A 72 8.18 11.25 0.20
C PRO A 72 7.14 12.25 -0.31
N LEU A 73 7.53 13.15 -1.22
CA LEU A 73 6.62 14.13 -1.82
C LEU A 73 5.63 13.52 -2.82
N ILE A 74 5.79 12.25 -3.17
CA ILE A 74 4.84 11.59 -4.08
C ILE A 74 3.43 11.62 -3.50
N LEU A 75 3.27 11.51 -2.17
CA LEU A 75 1.97 11.64 -1.48
C LEU A 75 1.22 12.94 -1.79
N LYS A 76 1.93 14.05 -1.96
CA LYS A 76 1.32 15.35 -2.31
C LYS A 76 0.89 15.40 -3.77
N ARG A 77 1.52 14.59 -4.62
CA ARG A 77 1.26 14.52 -6.06
C ARG A 77 0.24 13.43 -6.40
N THR A 78 0.14 12.39 -5.58
CA THR A 78 -0.81 11.31 -5.75
C THR A 78 -2.21 11.82 -5.41
N ALA A 79 -2.98 12.18 -6.43
CA ALA A 79 -4.39 12.47 -6.31
C ALA A 79 -5.13 11.17 -5.93
N LEU A 80 -5.42 10.99 -4.64
CA LEU A 80 -6.03 9.76 -4.12
C LEU A 80 -7.38 9.46 -4.78
N ASP A 81 -8.13 10.50 -5.13
CA ASP A 81 -9.37 10.43 -5.89
C ASP A 81 -9.16 9.76 -7.26
N VAL A 82 -8.08 10.10 -7.97
CA VAL A 82 -7.75 9.48 -9.27
C VAL A 82 -7.42 8.01 -9.09
N VAL A 83 -6.65 7.67 -8.06
CA VAL A 83 -6.30 6.27 -7.75
C VAL A 83 -7.54 5.45 -7.43
N LEU A 84 -8.47 6.01 -6.65
CA LEU A 84 -9.73 5.35 -6.30
C LEU A 84 -10.65 5.18 -7.52
N HIS A 85 -10.75 6.18 -8.40
CA HIS A 85 -11.52 6.06 -9.64
C HIS A 85 -10.94 4.98 -10.55
N HIS A 86 -9.61 4.92 -10.68
CA HIS A 86 -8.97 3.86 -11.45
C HIS A 86 -9.26 2.49 -10.86
N LEU A 87 -9.11 2.34 -9.54
CA LEU A 87 -9.42 1.09 -8.83
C LEU A 87 -10.89 0.66 -9.05
N ALA A 88 -11.83 1.59 -8.90
CA ALA A 88 -13.25 1.32 -9.11
C ALA A 88 -13.55 0.88 -10.55
N ARG A 89 -12.88 1.50 -11.54
CA ARG A 89 -12.99 1.11 -12.95
C ARG A 89 -12.46 -0.30 -13.18
N THR A 90 -11.27 -0.61 -12.68
CA THR A 90 -10.66 -1.95 -12.79
C THR A 90 -11.54 -3.01 -12.12
N TYR A 91 -12.08 -2.70 -10.94
CA TYR A 91 -12.98 -3.61 -10.23
C TYR A 91 -14.26 -3.87 -11.04
N ARG A 92 -14.91 -2.82 -11.55
CA ARG A 92 -16.08 -2.96 -12.43
C ARG A 92 -15.78 -3.81 -13.66
N SER A 93 -14.64 -3.60 -14.32
CA SER A 93 -14.25 -4.41 -15.47
C SER A 93 -13.98 -5.87 -15.12
N MET A 94 -13.51 -6.18 -13.91
CA MET A 94 -13.32 -7.56 -13.47
C MET A 94 -14.64 -8.25 -13.13
N VAL A 95 -15.55 -7.52 -12.48
CA VAL A 95 -16.85 -8.06 -12.06
C VAL A 95 -17.81 -8.24 -13.24
N LEU A 96 -17.80 -7.34 -14.22
CA LEU A 96 -18.68 -7.40 -15.40
C LEU A 96 -18.19 -8.36 -16.50
N VAL A 97 -17.07 -9.06 -16.29
CA VAL A 97 -16.60 -10.14 -17.17
C VAL A 97 -17.25 -11.49 -16.80
N TYR A 98 -17.98 -11.55 -15.69
CA TYR A 98 -18.89 -12.64 -15.31
C TYR A 98 -20.35 -12.21 -15.50
#